data_AF-A0AAW2K4B4-F1
#
_entry.id   AF-A0AAW2K4B4-F1
#
_cell.length_a   1.000
_cell.length_b   1.000
_cell.length_c   1.000
_cell.angle_alpha   90.00
_cell.angle_beta   90.00
_cell.angle_gamma   90.00
#
_symmetry.space_group_name_H-M   'P 1'
#
loop_
_entity.id
_entity.type
_entity.pdbx_description
1 polymer ?
#
loop_
_entity_poly.entity_id
_entity_poly.type
_entity_poly.pdbx_seq_one_letter_code
_entity_poly.pdbx_strand_id
1 'polypeptide(L)'
;MVDSSFDLDSELSSLPKEKWLGDDYLFQLGGFWHLPQAIHVNRVINQFQPLPSDIISASFPEAGTSWLKALLYSIINRSSKHRLTVENPHSLIPILEVRKLCLDRPKYAHFLTYEELKNDPKNHVKNLAEFLGCPFEGEDVEAQVQDIVNGCSFEVLSNREVNKAGGFPSRIAFIPSNSFFRKGFVGDYEEHMSAEVVEKIDALIKEKFHSFGFIYRV
;
A
#
# COMPACT_ATOMS: atom_id res chain seq x y z
N MET A 1 16.70 -15.80 -15.10
CA MET A 1 16.43 -16.29 -16.46
C MET A 1 14.93 -16.53 -16.51
N VAL A 2 14.17 -15.62 -17.14
CA VAL A 2 12.69 -15.72 -17.20
C VAL A 2 12.36 -16.65 -18.36
N ASP A 3 11.60 -17.70 -18.07
CA ASP A 3 11.18 -18.73 -19.01
C ASP A 3 10.43 -18.11 -20.20
N SER A 4 10.98 -18.30 -21.40
CA SER A 4 10.54 -17.70 -22.67
C SER A 4 9.41 -18.49 -23.34
N SER A 5 8.57 -19.18 -22.57
CA SER A 5 7.51 -20.07 -23.07
C SER A 5 6.09 -19.65 -22.66
N PHE A 6 5.92 -18.49 -22.03
CA PHE A 6 4.63 -18.08 -21.49
C PHE A 6 3.80 -17.28 -22.51
N ASP A 7 2.74 -17.90 -23.01
CA ASP A 7 1.73 -17.28 -23.87
C ASP A 7 0.63 -16.62 -23.01
N LEU A 8 0.89 -15.35 -22.69
CA LEU A 8 0.02 -14.41 -22.00
C LEU A 8 -1.38 -14.36 -22.64
N ASP A 9 -1.43 -14.43 -23.96
CA ASP A 9 -2.67 -14.34 -24.73
C ASP A 9 -3.51 -15.61 -24.55
N SER A 10 -2.86 -16.77 -24.41
CA SER A 10 -3.56 -18.04 -24.11
C SER A 10 -4.24 -18.01 -22.75
N GLU A 11 -3.60 -17.51 -21.68
CA GLU A 11 -4.22 -17.47 -20.35
C GLU A 11 -5.36 -16.44 -20.30
N LEU A 12 -5.14 -15.25 -20.86
CA LEU A 12 -6.15 -14.18 -20.94
C LEU A 12 -7.37 -14.58 -21.75
N SER A 13 -7.20 -15.37 -22.82
CA SER A 13 -8.30 -15.80 -23.70
C SER A 13 -9.38 -16.61 -22.98
N SER A 14 -9.01 -17.28 -21.87
CA SER A 14 -9.89 -18.14 -21.09
C SER A 14 -10.66 -17.40 -19.98
N LEU A 15 -10.28 -16.16 -19.66
CA LEU A 15 -10.85 -15.40 -18.56
C LEU A 15 -12.00 -14.50 -19.04
N PRO A 16 -13.06 -14.32 -18.23
CA PRO A 16 -14.07 -13.31 -18.51
C PRO A 16 -13.41 -11.94 -18.63
N LYS A 17 -13.80 -11.14 -19.62
CA LYS A 17 -13.27 -9.78 -19.82
C LYS A 17 -14.37 -8.75 -19.96
N GLU A 18 -14.13 -7.56 -19.43
CA GLU A 18 -15.05 -6.41 -19.49
C GLU A 18 -14.31 -5.17 -19.98
N LYS A 19 -15.01 -4.33 -20.73
CA LYS A 19 -14.45 -3.06 -21.21
C LYS A 19 -14.32 -2.10 -20.03
N TRP A 20 -13.17 -1.43 -19.91
CA TRP A 20 -12.91 -0.51 -18.80
C TRP A 20 -12.75 0.93 -19.26
N LEU A 21 -11.53 1.36 -19.62
CA LEU A 21 -11.23 2.73 -19.97
C LEU A 21 -10.53 2.80 -21.33
N GLY A 22 -11.07 3.62 -22.24
CA GLY A 22 -10.53 3.70 -23.60
C GLY A 22 -10.60 2.36 -24.33
N ASP A 23 -9.43 1.86 -24.75
CA ASP A 23 -9.26 0.57 -25.41
C ASP A 23 -8.83 -0.55 -24.43
N ASP A 24 -8.71 -0.25 -23.13
CA ASP A 24 -8.31 -1.22 -22.12
C ASP A 24 -9.47 -2.13 -21.67
N TYR A 25 -9.11 -3.39 -21.37
CA TYR A 25 -10.01 -4.41 -20.85
C TYR A 25 -9.51 -4.91 -19.50
N LEU A 26 -10.46 -5.20 -18.61
CA LEU A 26 -10.21 -5.92 -17.37
C LEU A 26 -10.56 -7.39 -17.56
N PHE A 27 -9.82 -8.26 -16.88
CA PHE A 27 -9.99 -9.71 -16.91
C PHE A 27 -10.30 -10.21 -15.50
N GLN A 28 -11.28 -11.10 -15.39
CA GLN A 28 -11.75 -11.60 -14.10
C GLN A 28 -10.99 -12.86 -13.70
N LEU A 29 -10.30 -12.80 -12.56
CA LEU A 29 -9.57 -13.94 -11.99
C LEU A 29 -9.85 -14.01 -10.49
N GLY A 30 -10.26 -15.18 -10.00
CA GLY A 30 -10.57 -15.40 -8.58
C GLY A 30 -11.70 -14.50 -8.03
N GLY A 31 -12.62 -14.06 -8.90
CA GLY A 31 -13.74 -13.18 -8.54
C GLY A 31 -13.43 -11.68 -8.55
N PHE A 32 -12.22 -11.27 -8.95
CA PHE A 32 -11.82 -9.87 -9.03
C PHE A 32 -11.37 -9.49 -10.44
N TRP A 33 -11.45 -8.20 -10.76
CA TRP A 33 -11.06 -7.65 -12.04
C TRP A 33 -9.62 -7.14 -12.02
N HIS A 34 -8.85 -7.49 -13.04
CA HIS A 34 -7.43 -7.18 -13.18
C HIS A 34 -7.10 -6.62 -14.55
N LEU A 35 -6.11 -5.73 -14.60
CA LEU A 35 -5.43 -5.41 -15.85
C LEU A 35 -4.62 -6.63 -16.33
N PRO A 36 -4.47 -6.83 -17.66
CA PRO A 36 -3.75 -7.97 -18.24
C PRO A 36 -2.38 -8.22 -17.61
N GLN A 37 -1.65 -7.14 -17.32
CA GLN A 37 -0.29 -7.20 -16.78
C GLN A 37 -0.27 -7.72 -15.34
N ALA A 38 -1.33 -7.48 -14.55
CA ALA A 38 -1.43 -7.91 -13.15
C ALA A 38 -1.74 -9.41 -13.01
N ILE A 39 -2.20 -10.08 -14.06
CA ILE A 39 -2.53 -11.52 -14.02
C ILE A 39 -1.29 -12.39 -13.75
N HIS A 40 -0.12 -11.96 -14.23
CA HIS A 40 1.17 -12.61 -13.91
C HIS A 40 1.47 -12.66 -12.42
N VAL A 41 0.91 -11.75 -11.63
CA VAL A 41 1.24 -11.66 -10.21
C VAL A 41 0.67 -12.85 -9.45
N ASN A 42 -0.45 -13.44 -9.89
CA ASN A 42 -0.94 -14.71 -9.34
C ASN A 42 0.11 -15.83 -9.45
N ARG A 43 0.91 -15.85 -10.52
CA ARG A 43 2.01 -16.81 -10.66
C ARG A 43 3.15 -16.53 -9.69
N VAL A 44 3.50 -15.26 -9.48
CA VAL A 44 4.51 -14.87 -8.48
C VAL A 44 4.06 -15.31 -7.09
N ILE A 45 2.79 -15.09 -6.73
CA ILE A 45 2.21 -15.52 -5.47
C ILE A 45 2.28 -17.06 -5.33
N ASN A 46 1.89 -17.80 -6.37
CA ASN A 46 1.90 -19.27 -6.33
C ASN A 46 3.29 -19.88 -6.20
N GLN A 47 4.34 -19.15 -6.60
CA GLN A 47 5.74 -19.58 -6.50
C GLN A 47 6.47 -18.97 -5.30
N PHE A 48 5.91 -17.96 -4.66
CA PHE A 48 6.51 -17.28 -3.53
C PHE A 48 6.57 -18.21 -2.32
N GLN A 49 7.77 -18.36 -1.76
CA GLN A 49 8.01 -19.17 -0.56
C GLN A 49 8.31 -18.21 0.59
N PRO A 50 7.31 -17.80 1.40
CA PRO A 50 7.52 -16.87 2.49
C PRO A 50 8.40 -17.51 3.57
N LEU A 51 9.38 -16.74 4.05
CA LEU A 51 10.12 -17.07 5.25
C LEU A 51 9.30 -16.65 6.49
N PRO A 52 9.45 -17.32 7.64
CA PRO A 52 8.78 -16.90 8.88
C PRO A 52 9.12 -15.47 9.33
N SER A 53 10.23 -14.90 8.84
CA SER A 53 10.69 -13.54 9.11
C SER A 53 10.20 -12.50 8.09
N ASP A 54 9.50 -12.91 7.04
CA ASP A 54 9.05 -11.99 6.00
C ASP A 54 7.91 -11.10 6.51
N ILE A 55 7.99 -9.81 6.17
CA ILE A 55 6.95 -8.83 6.45
C ILE A 55 6.29 -8.44 5.13
N ILE A 56 4.99 -8.70 5.02
CA ILE A 56 4.21 -8.38 3.84
C ILE A 56 3.34 -7.15 4.14
N SER A 57 3.60 -6.06 3.42
CA SER A 57 2.70 -4.89 3.41
C SER A 57 1.66 -5.08 2.31
N ALA A 58 0.39 -5.22 2.69
CA ALA A 58 -0.74 -5.32 1.78
C ALA A 58 -1.65 -4.09 1.92
N SER A 59 -1.99 -3.46 0.80
CA SER A 59 -2.92 -2.33 0.74
C SER A 59 -3.52 -2.23 -0.66
N PHE A 60 -4.72 -1.64 -0.74
CA PHE A 60 -5.31 -1.29 -2.03
C PHE A 60 -4.55 -0.08 -2.60
N PRO A 61 -4.42 0.05 -3.94
CA PRO A 61 -3.82 1.23 -4.55
C PRO A 61 -4.38 2.53 -3.96
N GLU A 62 -3.51 3.52 -3.75
CA GLU A 62 -3.81 4.85 -3.20
C GLU A 62 -4.18 4.92 -1.71
N ALA A 63 -4.30 3.78 -1.00
CA ALA A 63 -4.59 3.74 0.44
C ALA A 63 -3.36 4.07 1.35
N GLY A 64 -2.43 4.92 0.88
CA GLY A 64 -1.27 5.35 1.67
C GLY A 64 -0.04 4.44 1.64
N THR A 65 0.11 3.59 0.62
CA THR A 65 1.26 2.67 0.44
C THR A 65 2.62 3.34 0.62
N SER A 66 2.80 4.54 0.06
CA SER A 66 4.09 5.24 0.08
C SER A 66 4.48 5.65 1.50
N TRP A 67 3.50 6.06 2.30
CA TRP A 67 3.70 6.48 3.68
C TRP A 67 3.99 5.28 4.58
N LEU A 68 3.19 4.22 4.47
CA LEU A 68 3.41 2.99 5.23
C LEU A 68 4.78 2.38 4.94
N LYS A 69 5.20 2.34 3.67
CA LYS A 69 6.54 1.85 3.30
C LYS A 69 7.67 2.67 3.93
N ALA A 70 7.54 4.00 3.94
CA ALA A 70 8.54 4.87 4.55
C ALA A 70 8.65 4.65 6.06
N LEU A 71 7.51 4.46 6.74
CA LEU A 71 7.45 4.14 8.18
C LEU A 71 8.08 2.78 8.47
N LEU A 72 7.66 1.72 7.79
CA LEU A 72 8.23 0.38 7.96
C LEU A 72 9.74 0.37 7.77
N TYR A 73 10.22 1.02 6.70
CA TYR A 73 11.66 1.11 6.44
C TYR A 73 12.40 1.85 7.58
N SER A 74 11.86 2.98 8.04
CA SER A 74 12.47 3.79 9.11
C SER A 74 12.47 3.07 10.46
N ILE A 75 11.42 2.30 10.74
CA ILE A 75 11.27 1.51 11.97
C ILE A 75 12.24 0.33 11.99
N ILE A 76 12.49 -0.34 10.86
CA ILE A 76 13.43 -1.46 10.77
C ILE A 76 14.88 -0.97 10.73
N ASN A 77 15.15 0.14 10.04
CA ASN A 77 16.50 0.65 9.77
C ASN A 77 16.82 1.92 10.57
N ARG A 78 16.41 2.00 11.85
CA ARG A 78 16.54 3.22 12.68
C ARG A 78 17.97 3.75 12.77
N SER A 79 18.96 2.86 12.70
CA SER A 79 20.39 3.16 12.71
C SER A 79 20.93 3.70 11.38
N SER A 80 20.17 3.60 10.27
CA SER A 80 20.61 3.99 8.93
C SER A 80 19.49 4.70 8.14
N LYS A 81 19.20 5.94 8.56
CA LYS A 81 18.12 6.79 7.99
C LYS A 81 18.40 7.35 6.58
N HIS A 82 19.64 7.22 6.09
CA HIS A 82 20.10 7.86 4.84
C HIS A 82 19.41 7.31 3.57
N ARG A 83 18.92 6.07 3.56
CA ARG A 83 18.40 5.51 2.29
C ARG A 83 17.10 6.17 1.83
N LEU A 84 16.23 6.61 2.74
CA LEU A 84 15.02 7.34 2.36
C LEU A 84 15.31 8.72 1.76
N THR A 85 16.50 9.29 1.97
CA THR A 85 16.87 10.59 1.36
C THR A 85 17.38 10.44 -0.06
N VAL A 86 17.79 9.23 -0.46
CA VAL A 86 18.36 8.94 -1.78
C VAL A 86 17.54 7.93 -2.61
N GLU A 87 16.57 7.26 -2.02
CA GLU A 87 15.70 6.28 -2.69
C GLU A 87 14.23 6.50 -2.32
N ASN A 88 13.34 6.30 -3.31
CA ASN A 88 11.90 6.34 -3.09
C ASN A 88 11.43 5.13 -2.25
N PRO A 89 10.45 5.28 -1.33
CA PRO A 89 9.95 4.17 -0.52
C PRO A 89 9.50 2.94 -1.30
N HIS A 90 9.00 3.11 -2.54
CA HIS A 90 8.59 1.98 -3.40
C HIS A 90 9.76 1.14 -3.90
N SER A 91 10.98 1.68 -3.95
CA SER A 91 12.20 0.94 -4.31
C SER A 91 12.81 0.17 -3.14
N LEU A 92 12.57 0.64 -1.90
CA LEU A 92 13.12 0.04 -0.69
C LEU A 92 12.34 -1.19 -0.23
N ILE A 93 11.02 -1.20 -0.47
CA ILE A 93 10.13 -2.31 -0.12
C ILE A 93 9.47 -2.80 -1.41
N PRO A 94 9.86 -3.96 -1.95
CA PRO A 94 9.28 -4.49 -3.18
C PRO A 94 7.80 -4.81 -2.98
N ILE A 95 6.98 -4.59 -4.01
CA ILE A 95 5.55 -4.87 -3.98
C ILE A 95 5.35 -6.36 -4.27
N LEU A 96 4.80 -7.08 -3.31
CA LEU A 96 4.12 -8.35 -3.54
C LEU A 96 2.62 -8.03 -3.53
N GLU A 97 1.89 -8.25 -4.62
CA GLU A 97 0.43 -8.15 -4.55
C GLU A 97 -0.05 -9.35 -3.73
N VAL A 98 -0.32 -9.14 -2.45
CA VAL A 98 -0.80 -10.21 -1.58
C VAL A 98 -2.29 -10.01 -1.35
N ARG A 99 -3.05 -11.06 -1.67
CA ARG A 99 -4.48 -11.13 -1.41
C ARG A 99 -4.81 -12.19 -0.38
N LYS A 100 -5.65 -11.75 0.55
CA LYS A 100 -6.44 -12.53 1.51
C LYS A 100 -5.65 -13.37 2.51
N LEU A 101 -5.26 -12.71 3.59
CA LEU A 101 -5.27 -13.27 4.95
C LEU A 101 -5.29 -12.06 5.88
N CYS A 102 -5.89 -12.23 7.06
CA CYS A 102 -5.91 -11.36 8.24
C CYS A 102 -7.36 -11.12 8.70
N LEU A 103 -8.00 -12.10 9.31
CA LEU A 103 -9.11 -11.86 10.25
C LEU A 103 -9.03 -12.94 11.35
N ASP A 104 -8.60 -14.14 10.97
CA ASP A 104 -8.54 -15.30 11.87
C ASP A 104 -7.21 -15.47 12.64
N ARG A 105 -6.23 -14.57 12.45
CA ARG A 105 -4.86 -14.72 13.02
C ARG A 105 -4.21 -13.37 13.42
N PRO A 106 -4.64 -12.75 14.54
CA PRO A 106 -4.15 -11.43 14.96
C PRO A 106 -2.65 -11.38 15.29
N LYS A 107 -2.00 -12.53 15.55
CA LYS A 107 -0.55 -12.59 15.78
C LYS A 107 0.31 -12.35 14.54
N TYR A 108 -0.27 -12.52 13.34
CA TYR A 108 0.46 -12.42 12.07
C TYR A 108 -0.07 -11.28 11.19
N ALA A 109 -0.96 -10.45 11.75
CA ALA A 109 -1.78 -9.50 11.05
C ALA A 109 -1.85 -8.17 11.81
N HIS A 110 -1.37 -7.08 11.21
CA HIS A 110 -1.58 -5.73 11.75
C HIS A 110 -2.47 -4.93 10.81
N PHE A 111 -3.61 -4.47 11.33
CA PHE A 111 -4.54 -3.62 10.61
C PHE A 111 -4.32 -2.17 10.97
N LEU A 112 -4.31 -1.32 9.93
CA LEU A 112 -4.12 0.11 10.06
C LEU A 112 -4.84 0.81 8.92
N THR A 113 -5.72 1.76 9.24
CA THR A 113 -6.28 2.68 8.25
C THR A 113 -5.42 3.93 8.12
N TYR A 114 -5.55 4.62 6.98
CA TYR A 114 -4.81 5.87 6.75
C TYR A 114 -5.24 6.97 7.73
N GLU A 115 -6.53 7.02 8.03
CA GLU A 115 -7.15 7.97 8.94
C GLU A 115 -6.66 7.79 10.37
N GLU A 116 -6.62 6.55 10.87
CA GLU A 116 -6.06 6.22 12.20
C GLU A 116 -4.59 6.60 12.28
N LEU A 117 -3.78 6.21 11.28
CA LEU A 117 -2.37 6.57 11.21
C LEU A 117 -2.17 8.09 11.20
N LYS A 118 -3.01 8.83 10.49
CA LYS A 118 -2.93 10.30 10.44
C LYS A 118 -3.37 10.96 11.74
N ASN A 119 -4.36 10.39 12.42
CA ASN A 119 -4.87 10.93 13.67
C ASN A 119 -3.89 10.72 14.84
N ASP A 120 -3.21 9.58 14.92
CA ASP A 120 -2.27 9.26 16.00
C ASP A 120 -0.98 8.57 15.53
N PRO A 121 -0.14 9.27 14.76
CA PRO A 121 1.01 8.66 14.10
C PRO A 121 2.03 8.08 15.07
N LYS A 122 2.20 8.68 16.26
CA LYS A 122 3.21 8.22 17.24
C LYS A 122 2.85 6.86 17.81
N ASN A 123 1.60 6.69 18.26
CA ASN A 123 1.18 5.42 18.84
C ASN A 123 1.13 4.33 17.78
N HIS A 124 0.69 4.64 16.55
CA HIS A 124 0.75 3.66 15.46
C HIS A 124 2.18 3.27 15.06
N VAL A 125 3.16 4.20 15.11
CA VAL A 125 4.58 3.86 14.91
C VAL A 125 5.11 2.92 15.99
N LYS A 126 4.72 3.12 17.26
CA LYS A 126 5.08 2.20 18.36
C LYS A 126 4.43 0.82 18.19
N ASN A 127 3.14 0.78 17.87
CA ASN A 127 2.41 -0.46 17.64
C ASN A 127 2.99 -1.24 16.44
N LEU A 128 3.37 -0.55 15.38
CA LEU A 128 4.07 -1.16 14.24
C LEU A 128 5.42 -1.73 14.67
N ALA A 129 6.21 -1.00 15.46
CA ALA A 129 7.49 -1.48 15.96
C ALA A 129 7.35 -2.74 16.84
N GLU A 130 6.35 -2.79 17.70
CA GLU A 130 6.02 -3.99 18.49
C GLU A 130 5.64 -5.16 17.60
N PHE A 131 4.76 -4.93 16.62
CA PHE A 131 4.32 -5.96 15.67
C PHE A 131 5.48 -6.52 14.83
N LEU A 132 6.43 -5.67 14.46
CA LEU A 132 7.62 -6.04 13.71
C LEU A 132 8.69 -6.74 14.57
N GLY A 133 8.46 -6.89 15.88
CA GLY A 133 9.41 -7.51 16.81
C GLY A 133 10.62 -6.63 17.13
N CYS A 134 10.52 -5.32 16.93
CA CYS A 134 11.58 -4.34 17.23
C CYS A 134 11.04 -3.18 18.07
N PRO A 135 10.53 -3.42 19.30
CA PRO A 135 9.96 -2.36 20.13
C PRO A 135 10.97 -1.23 20.39
N PHE A 136 10.48 -0.02 20.64
CA PHE A 136 11.32 1.06 21.12
C PHE A 136 11.64 0.84 22.61
N GLU A 137 12.90 1.05 23.00
CA GLU A 137 13.37 0.86 24.38
C GLU A 137 14.28 2.03 24.80
N GLY A 138 14.33 2.33 26.10
CA GLY A 138 15.16 3.39 26.68
C GLY A 138 14.41 4.69 27.03
N GLU A 139 15.14 5.70 27.46
CA GLU A 139 14.56 6.99 27.89
C GLU A 139 14.20 7.90 26.69
N ASP A 140 14.88 7.72 25.55
CA ASP A 140 14.74 8.58 24.37
C ASP A 140 13.63 8.11 23.39
N VAL A 141 12.77 7.16 23.79
CA VAL A 141 11.74 6.55 22.93
C VAL A 141 10.85 7.60 22.26
N GLU A 142 10.40 8.60 23.02
CA GLU A 142 9.53 9.65 22.46
C GLU A 142 10.23 10.48 21.39
N ALA A 143 11.51 10.81 21.60
CA ALA A 143 12.30 11.56 20.63
C ALA A 143 12.53 10.73 19.37
N GLN A 144 12.88 9.44 19.51
CA GLN A 144 13.08 8.53 18.38
C GLN A 144 11.81 8.33 17.54
N VAL A 145 10.66 8.17 18.20
CA VAL A 145 9.36 8.03 17.53
C VAL A 145 9.00 9.33 16.82
N GLN A 146 9.16 10.47 17.49
CA GLN A 146 8.90 11.78 16.90
C GLN A 146 9.77 12.04 15.67
N ASP A 147 11.05 11.68 15.73
CA ASP A 147 12.00 11.78 14.61
C ASP A 147 11.55 10.97 13.39
N ILE A 148 11.06 9.74 13.60
CA ILE A 148 10.55 8.89 12.53
C ILE A 148 9.29 9.48 11.92
N VAL A 149 8.33 9.90 12.76
CA VAL A 149 7.09 10.54 12.31
C VAL A 149 7.39 11.79 11.47
N ASN A 150 8.30 12.64 11.94
CA ASN A 150 8.71 13.85 11.21
C ASN A 150 9.44 13.50 9.91
N GLY A 151 10.39 12.56 9.95
CA GLY A 151 11.17 12.15 8.79
C GLY A 151 10.34 11.50 7.68
N CYS A 152 9.19 10.91 8.05
CA CYS A 152 8.23 10.28 7.16
C CYS A 152 6.99 11.13 6.88
N SER A 153 6.94 12.39 7.31
CA SER A 153 5.77 13.25 7.05
C SER A 153 5.56 13.48 5.55
N PHE A 154 4.32 13.77 5.15
CA PHE A 154 4.00 14.07 3.75
C PHE A 154 4.83 15.23 3.22
N GLU A 155 4.98 16.30 4.02
CA GLU A 155 5.73 17.50 3.66
C GLU A 155 7.21 17.17 3.45
N VAL A 156 7.80 16.36 4.33
CA VAL A 156 9.20 15.97 4.20
C VAL A 156 9.40 15.06 2.99
N LEU A 157 8.57 14.02 2.82
CA LEU A 157 8.73 13.06 1.74
C LEU A 157 8.46 13.71 0.37
N SER A 158 7.38 14.48 0.22
CA SER A 158 7.05 15.18 -1.04
C SER A 158 8.12 16.19 -1.47
N ASN A 159 8.89 16.73 -0.52
CA ASN A 159 9.89 17.75 -0.83
C ASN A 159 11.28 17.23 -1.17
N ARG A 160 11.57 15.94 -0.99
CA ARG A 160 12.87 15.33 -1.34
C ARG A 160 13.06 15.28 -2.85
N GLU A 161 14.28 15.57 -3.32
CA GLU A 161 14.59 15.62 -4.76
C GLU A 161 14.24 14.31 -5.49
N VAL A 162 14.53 13.18 -4.86
CA VAL A 162 14.23 11.82 -5.38
C VAL A 162 12.73 11.55 -5.58
N ASN A 163 11.87 12.32 -4.92
CA ASN A 163 10.42 12.23 -5.01
C ASN A 163 9.82 13.31 -5.92
N LYS A 164 10.59 14.34 -6.28
CA LYS A 164 10.18 15.42 -7.20
C LYS A 164 10.51 15.11 -8.66
N ALA A 165 11.62 14.41 -8.89
CA ALA A 165 12.13 14.13 -10.22
C ALA A 165 12.41 12.64 -10.44
N GLY A 166 12.43 12.22 -11.71
CA GLY A 166 12.58 10.82 -12.08
C GLY A 166 11.27 10.03 -11.96
N GLY A 167 11.40 8.73 -11.86
CA GLY A 167 10.29 7.79 -11.79
C GLY A 167 10.79 6.37 -11.94
N PHE A 168 9.89 5.41 -11.80
CA PHE A 168 10.23 4.01 -11.93
C PHE A 168 9.45 3.35 -13.06
N PRO A 169 10.11 2.45 -13.82
CA PRO A 169 9.42 1.64 -14.79
C PRO A 169 8.51 0.65 -14.04
N SER A 170 7.19 0.85 -14.13
CA SER A 170 6.23 -0.21 -13.84
C SER A 170 6.06 -1.09 -15.08
N ARG A 171 5.61 -2.33 -14.90
CA ARG A 171 5.23 -3.21 -16.02
C ARG A 171 4.07 -2.66 -16.85
N ILE A 172 3.33 -1.68 -16.31
CA ILE A 172 2.16 -1.04 -16.95
C ILE A 172 2.55 0.27 -17.63
N ALA A 173 3.30 1.15 -16.95
CA ALA A 173 3.72 2.45 -17.46
C ALA A 173 4.94 2.99 -16.70
N PHE A 174 5.61 4.01 -17.24
CA PHE A 174 6.53 4.81 -16.43
C PHE A 174 5.73 5.64 -15.42
N ILE A 175 6.01 5.49 -14.13
CA ILE A 175 5.33 6.25 -13.09
C ILE A 175 6.27 7.33 -12.55
N PRO A 176 5.98 8.63 -12.80
CA PRO A 176 6.77 9.73 -12.24
C PRO A 176 6.75 9.71 -10.71
N SER A 177 7.90 9.96 -10.08
CA SER A 177 8.01 9.91 -8.60
C SER A 177 7.10 10.90 -7.88
N ASN A 178 6.81 12.04 -8.50
CA ASN A 178 5.95 13.08 -7.92
C ASN A 178 4.46 12.69 -7.91
N SER A 179 4.04 11.73 -8.73
CA SER A 179 2.64 11.28 -8.80
C SER A 179 2.16 10.63 -7.49
N PHE A 180 3.09 10.12 -6.66
CA PHE A 180 2.78 9.55 -5.34
C PHE A 180 2.46 10.61 -4.27
N PHE A 181 2.71 11.89 -4.54
CA PHE A 181 2.57 12.97 -3.57
C PHE A 181 1.65 14.07 -4.10
N ARG A 182 0.33 13.84 -4.06
CA ARG A 182 -0.69 14.77 -4.58
C ARG A 182 -1.12 15.84 -3.56
N LYS A 183 -1.92 15.46 -2.55
CA LYS A 183 -2.49 16.38 -1.54
C LYS A 183 -2.29 15.88 -0.09
N GLY A 184 -2.33 14.57 0.16
CA GLY A 184 -1.98 13.98 1.46
C GLY A 184 -2.98 14.25 2.61
N PHE A 185 -4.22 14.63 2.32
CA PHE A 185 -5.25 14.89 3.35
C PHE A 185 -6.56 14.14 3.15
N VAL A 186 -7.30 13.99 4.25
CA VAL A 186 -8.58 13.26 4.33
C VAL A 186 -9.72 14.22 4.01
N GLY A 187 -10.68 13.80 3.20
CA GLY A 187 -11.85 14.60 2.82
C GLY A 187 -11.80 15.24 1.43
N ASP A 188 -10.73 15.01 0.65
CA ASP A 188 -10.59 15.59 -0.70
C ASP A 188 -11.70 15.14 -1.68
N TYR A 189 -12.40 14.04 -1.39
CA TYR A 189 -13.53 13.58 -2.19
C TYR A 189 -14.70 14.57 -2.19
N GLU A 190 -14.85 15.38 -1.14
CA GLU A 190 -15.93 16.37 -1.03
C GLU A 190 -15.86 17.46 -2.11
N GLU A 191 -14.66 17.76 -2.62
CA GLU A 191 -14.45 18.71 -3.72
C GLU A 191 -14.74 18.11 -5.10
N HIS A 192 -14.84 16.78 -5.21
CA HIS A 192 -14.86 16.06 -6.47
C HIS A 192 -16.10 15.19 -6.69
N MET A 193 -16.83 14.86 -5.62
CA MET A 193 -18.00 13.99 -5.66
C MET A 193 -19.26 14.73 -5.20
N SER A 194 -20.39 14.43 -5.82
CA SER A 194 -21.69 14.90 -5.32
C SER A 194 -22.08 14.14 -4.05
N ALA A 195 -22.87 14.78 -3.19
CA ALA A 195 -23.41 14.15 -1.99
C ALA A 195 -24.15 12.83 -2.29
N GLU A 196 -24.88 12.76 -3.41
CA GLU A 196 -25.57 11.53 -3.85
C GLU A 196 -24.60 10.36 -4.12
N VAL A 197 -23.44 10.63 -4.73
CA VAL A 197 -22.42 9.60 -4.98
C VAL A 197 -21.79 9.14 -3.68
N VAL A 198 -21.48 10.08 -2.78
CA VAL A 198 -20.93 9.78 -1.44
C VAL A 198 -21.89 8.90 -0.66
N GLU A 199 -23.17 9.27 -0.57
CA GLU A 199 -24.20 8.49 0.13
C GLU A 199 -24.34 7.06 -0.42
N LYS A 200 -24.28 6.90 -1.75
CA LYS A 200 -24.34 5.57 -2.39
C LYS A 200 -23.12 4.71 -2.02
N ILE A 201 -21.93 5.30 -2.04
CA ILE A 201 -20.69 4.59 -1.65
C ILE A 201 -20.75 4.21 -0.17
N ASP A 202 -21.15 5.13 0.70
CA ASP A 202 -21.26 4.87 2.14
C ASP A 202 -22.27 3.77 2.45
N ALA A 203 -23.44 3.78 1.78
CA ALA A 203 -24.43 2.72 1.93
C ALA A 203 -23.88 1.35 1.51
N LEU A 204 -23.15 1.28 0.40
CA LEU A 204 -22.50 0.06 -0.07
C LEU A 204 -21.42 -0.42 0.91
N ILE A 205 -20.57 0.48 1.40
CA ILE A 205 -19.53 0.14 2.37
C ILE A 205 -20.17 -0.40 3.64
N LYS A 206 -21.21 0.27 4.14
CA LYS A 206 -21.96 -0.14 5.32
C LYS A 206 -22.57 -1.52 5.17
N GLU A 207 -23.21 -1.80 4.05
CA GLU A 207 -23.80 -3.11 3.75
C GLU A 207 -22.74 -4.22 3.70
N LYS A 208 -21.60 -3.96 3.04
CA LYS A 208 -20.59 -4.98 2.77
C LYS A 208 -19.62 -5.22 3.91
N PHE A 209 -19.29 -4.21 4.71
CA PHE A 209 -18.13 -4.26 5.62
C PHE A 209 -18.47 -4.17 7.11
N HIS A 210 -19.58 -3.52 7.49
CA HIS A 210 -19.90 -3.35 8.93
C HIS A 210 -20.18 -4.69 9.62
N SER A 211 -20.78 -5.65 8.93
CA SER A 211 -21.01 -7.00 9.45
C SER A 211 -19.73 -7.77 9.76
N PHE A 212 -18.59 -7.34 9.19
CA PHE A 212 -17.25 -7.89 9.43
C PHE A 212 -16.45 -7.09 10.46
N GLY A 213 -17.07 -6.11 11.14
CA GLY A 213 -16.41 -5.29 12.16
C GLY A 213 -15.59 -4.13 11.61
N PHE A 214 -15.57 -3.91 10.29
CA PHE A 214 -14.98 -2.73 9.68
C PHE A 214 -16.00 -1.60 9.67
N ILE A 215 -15.90 -0.71 10.66
CA ILE A 215 -16.76 0.46 10.81
C ILE A 215 -15.91 1.69 10.52
N TYR A 216 -16.17 2.32 9.38
CA TYR A 216 -15.57 3.60 9.02
C TYR A 216 -16.46 4.72 9.56
N ARG A 217 -15.85 5.79 10.09
CA ARG A 217 -16.61 6.92 10.65
C ARG A 217 -17.29 7.71 9.52
N VAL A 218 -18.60 7.90 9.72
CA VAL A 218 -19.45 8.99 9.17
C VAL A 218 -18.91 10.33 9.67
#